data_AF-A0A0R3PTK7-F1
#
_entry.id   AF-A0A0R3PTK7-F1
#
_cell.length_a   1.000
_cell.length_b   1.000
_cell.length_c   1.000
_cell.angle_alpha   90.00
_cell.angle_beta   90.00
_cell.angle_gamma   90.00
#
_symmetry.space_group_name_H-M   'P 1'
#
loop_
_entity.id
_entity.type
_entity.pdbx_description
1 polymer ?
#
loop_
_entity_poly.entity_id
_entity_poly.type
_entity_poly.pdbx_seq_one_letter_code
_entity_poly.pdbx_strand_id
1 'polypeptide(L)'
;MSAPGAPKKSRRSHECIPDIMNDCGIGAVWLSEEKALEVSSSDEAFYFVAVFRGRIFEHLKKIGVNLYGVHVVRQTLSTGGCLPRWDFPVYALNLTGACVCFTGLSLQKREELKVKINYMNGVVSPSLTEKVTHLVTDYCDTEARRMGLPIMSPLWINEAWEAAQAFSLENLLIFLKVITATGVGGSERMDIARLIELNGGRFSGDMKRSECTHLIADKTRGVKFKKAREWNTIKIVRSSWLRKSVIAGYVLPER
;
A
#
# COMPACT_ATOMS: atom_id res chain seq x y z
N MET A 1 6.63 36.07 -29.13
CA MET A 1 7.14 34.68 -29.05
C MET A 1 6.96 34.23 -27.61
N SER A 2 5.86 33.53 -27.33
CA SER A 2 5.49 33.11 -25.98
C SER A 2 5.96 31.68 -25.76
N ALA A 3 6.69 31.44 -24.67
CA ALA A 3 7.22 30.13 -24.31
C ALA A 3 6.09 29.11 -24.00
N PRO A 4 6.27 27.83 -24.34
CA PRO A 4 5.25 26.80 -24.08
C PRO A 4 5.20 26.45 -22.59
N GLY A 5 3.98 26.45 -22.05
CA GLY A 5 3.69 26.15 -20.65
C GLY A 5 4.06 24.71 -20.28
N ALA A 6 4.77 24.55 -19.16
CA ALA A 6 5.02 23.26 -18.53
C ALA A 6 3.69 22.57 -18.15
N PRO A 7 3.59 21.23 -18.26
CA PRO A 7 2.36 20.53 -17.93
C PRO A 7 2.11 20.59 -16.41
N LYS A 8 0.94 21.10 -16.02
CA LYS A 8 0.44 21.03 -14.64
C LYS A 8 0.28 19.56 -14.24
N LYS A 9 1.23 19.00 -13.50
CA LYS A 9 1.03 17.75 -12.76
C LYS A 9 0.01 18.00 -11.65
N SER A 10 -1.27 17.71 -11.90
CA SER A 10 -2.28 17.65 -10.84
C SER A 10 -1.96 16.44 -9.96
N ARG A 11 -1.42 16.69 -8.76
CA ARG A 11 -1.34 15.66 -7.72
C ARG A 11 -2.77 15.35 -7.27
N ARG A 12 -3.34 14.25 -7.77
CA ARG A 12 -4.59 13.67 -7.28
C ARG A 12 -4.30 12.97 -5.94
N SER A 13 -4.37 13.74 -4.85
CA SER A 13 -4.10 13.29 -3.48
C SER A 13 -5.38 12.99 -2.66
N HIS A 14 -6.51 12.78 -3.33
CA HIS A 14 -7.84 12.78 -2.70
C HIS A 14 -8.73 11.57 -3.04
N GLU A 15 -8.31 10.68 -3.93
CA GLU A 15 -9.15 9.58 -4.42
C GLU A 15 -8.82 8.29 -3.63
N CYS A 16 -9.85 7.64 -3.07
CA CYS A 16 -9.76 6.31 -2.48
C CYS A 16 -9.35 5.30 -3.55
N ILE A 17 -8.66 4.20 -3.22
CA ILE A 17 -8.21 3.24 -4.24
C ILE A 17 -9.37 2.72 -5.10
N PRO A 18 -10.51 2.30 -4.54
CA PRO A 18 -11.70 2.00 -5.34
C PRO A 18 -12.22 3.17 -6.20
N ASP A 19 -12.14 4.41 -5.74
CA ASP A 19 -12.54 5.57 -6.55
C ASP A 19 -11.57 5.77 -7.73
N ILE A 20 -10.25 5.67 -7.49
CA ILE A 20 -9.22 5.70 -8.54
C ILE A 20 -9.49 4.58 -9.57
N MET A 21 -9.86 3.39 -9.08
CA MET A 21 -10.17 2.25 -9.94
C MET A 21 -11.44 2.51 -10.76
N ASN A 22 -12.51 3.00 -10.12
CA ASN A 22 -13.77 3.32 -10.78
C ASN A 22 -13.62 4.45 -11.80
N ASP A 23 -12.79 5.45 -11.51
CA ASP A 23 -12.43 6.52 -12.45
C ASP A 23 -11.64 5.99 -13.67
N CYS A 24 -10.93 4.86 -13.50
CA CYS A 24 -10.31 4.12 -14.59
C CYS A 24 -11.26 3.09 -15.25
N GLY A 25 -12.55 3.08 -14.89
CA GLY A 25 -13.56 2.13 -15.40
C GLY A 25 -13.48 0.73 -14.79
N ILE A 26 -12.68 0.54 -13.74
CA ILE A 26 -12.52 -0.72 -13.03
C ILE A 26 -13.51 -0.72 -11.87
N GLY A 27 -14.64 -1.41 -12.03
CA GLY A 27 -15.77 -1.47 -11.07
C GLY A 27 -15.40 -2.04 -9.69
N ALA A 28 -14.64 -1.28 -8.90
CA ALA A 28 -14.09 -1.70 -7.62
C ALA A 28 -15.11 -1.48 -6.48
N VAL A 29 -15.26 -2.51 -5.64
CA VAL A 29 -16.22 -2.53 -4.54
C VAL A 29 -15.51 -2.97 -3.25
N TRP A 30 -15.88 -2.35 -2.13
CA TRP A 30 -15.44 -2.78 -0.81
C TRP A 30 -16.17 -4.07 -0.40
N LEU A 31 -15.38 -5.07 0.00
CA LEU A 31 -15.90 -6.31 0.56
C LEU A 31 -15.72 -6.30 2.08
N SER A 32 -16.78 -6.59 2.83
CA SER A 32 -16.67 -6.75 4.29
C SER A 32 -15.92 -8.04 4.64
N GLU A 33 -15.42 -8.14 5.86
CA GLU A 33 -14.68 -9.33 6.30
C GLU A 33 -15.52 -10.60 6.21
N GLU A 34 -16.81 -10.52 6.56
CA GLU A 34 -17.73 -11.65 6.52
C GLU A 34 -17.93 -12.15 5.09
N LYS A 35 -18.19 -11.22 4.16
CA LYS A 35 -18.34 -11.55 2.74
C LYS A 35 -17.05 -12.04 2.11
N ALA A 36 -15.89 -11.53 2.55
CA ALA A 36 -14.59 -12.00 2.08
C ALA A 36 -14.31 -13.46 2.49
N LEU A 37 -14.87 -13.90 3.62
CA LEU A 37 -14.79 -15.30 4.07
C LEU A 37 -15.80 -16.22 3.36
N GLU A 38 -16.82 -15.67 2.72
CA GLU A 38 -17.80 -16.41 1.91
C GLU A 38 -17.35 -16.60 0.45
N VAL A 39 -16.25 -15.95 0.05
CA VAL A 39 -15.67 -16.09 -1.30
C VAL A 39 -15.33 -17.55 -1.60
N SER A 40 -15.57 -17.96 -2.85
CA SER A 40 -15.29 -19.31 -3.35
C SER A 40 -14.41 -19.28 -4.60
N SER A 41 -13.86 -20.44 -5.00
CA SER A 41 -12.84 -20.55 -6.06
C SER A 41 -13.33 -20.31 -7.49
N SER A 42 -14.64 -20.14 -7.69
CA SER A 42 -15.21 -19.88 -9.02
C SER A 42 -15.24 -18.39 -9.38
N ASP A 43 -14.77 -17.51 -8.49
CA ASP A 43 -14.77 -16.07 -8.75
C ASP A 43 -13.51 -15.63 -9.53
N GLU A 44 -13.73 -15.06 -10.72
CA GLU A 44 -12.67 -14.49 -11.55
C GLU A 44 -12.28 -13.06 -11.13
N ALA A 45 -12.91 -12.51 -10.09
CA ALA A 45 -12.62 -11.18 -9.57
C ALA A 45 -11.17 -11.03 -9.07
N PHE A 46 -10.71 -9.77 -9.07
CA PHE A 46 -9.44 -9.37 -8.51
C PHE A 46 -9.64 -8.93 -7.06
N TYR A 47 -8.85 -9.50 -6.15
CA TYR A 47 -8.90 -9.23 -4.72
C TYR A 47 -7.70 -8.40 -4.31
N PHE A 48 -7.95 -7.34 -3.55
CA PHE A 48 -6.89 -6.43 -3.10
C PHE A 48 -6.89 -6.36 -1.58
N VAL A 49 -5.73 -6.64 -0.97
CA VAL A 49 -5.54 -6.60 0.48
C VAL A 49 -4.38 -5.66 0.82
N ALA A 50 -4.51 -4.95 1.94
CA ALA A 50 -3.48 -4.04 2.43
C ALA A 50 -2.22 -4.80 2.91
N VAL A 51 -2.43 -5.96 3.54
CA VAL A 51 -1.36 -6.75 4.15
C VAL A 51 -1.56 -8.23 3.86
N PHE A 52 -0.48 -8.92 3.49
CA PHE A 52 -0.46 -10.36 3.27
C PHE A 52 -0.31 -11.13 4.59
N ARG A 53 -1.26 -10.92 5.51
CA ARG A 53 -1.36 -11.62 6.78
C ARG A 53 -2.79 -11.59 7.31
N GLY A 54 -3.12 -12.53 8.17
CA GLY A 54 -4.42 -12.59 8.85
C GLY A 54 -5.41 -13.51 8.13
N ARG A 55 -6.59 -13.68 8.75
CA ARG A 55 -7.54 -14.75 8.40
C ARG A 55 -8.06 -14.65 6.97
N ILE A 56 -8.39 -13.43 6.53
CA ILE A 56 -8.91 -13.17 5.18
C ILE A 56 -7.85 -13.49 4.13
N PHE A 57 -6.61 -13.02 4.33
CA PHE A 57 -5.52 -13.31 3.41
C PHE A 57 -5.28 -14.81 3.27
N GLU A 58 -5.21 -15.54 4.38
CA GLU A 58 -4.98 -17.00 4.35
C GLU A 58 -6.14 -17.74 3.66
N HIS A 59 -7.38 -17.31 3.89
CA HIS A 59 -8.56 -17.86 3.21
C HIS A 59 -8.50 -17.64 1.70
N LEU A 60 -8.32 -16.40 1.25
CA LEU A 60 -8.24 -16.05 -0.18
C LEU A 60 -7.05 -16.72 -0.88
N LYS A 61 -5.89 -16.78 -0.20
CA LYS A 61 -4.71 -17.50 -0.68
C LYS A 61 -4.98 -18.99 -0.85
N LYS A 62 -5.67 -19.63 0.10
CA LYS A 62 -6.01 -21.06 0.05
C LYS A 62 -6.98 -21.37 -1.10
N ILE A 63 -7.89 -20.46 -1.40
CA ILE A 63 -8.84 -20.59 -2.51
C ILE A 63 -8.14 -20.46 -3.87
N GLY A 64 -7.06 -19.67 -3.94
CA GLY A 64 -6.32 -19.45 -5.19
C GLY A 64 -6.93 -18.36 -6.08
N VAL A 65 -7.54 -17.34 -5.46
CA VAL A 65 -8.07 -16.17 -6.21
C VAL A 65 -6.95 -15.26 -6.72
N ASN A 66 -7.27 -14.39 -7.66
CA ASN A 66 -6.38 -13.35 -8.16
C ASN A 66 -6.12 -12.28 -7.07
N LEU A 67 -5.11 -12.51 -6.22
CA LEU A 67 -4.88 -11.75 -4.98
C LEU A 67 -3.68 -10.80 -5.08
N TYR A 68 -3.89 -9.52 -4.76
CA TYR A 68 -2.87 -8.47 -4.90
C TYR A 68 -2.74 -7.60 -3.66
N GLY A 69 -1.56 -7.02 -3.47
CA GLY A 69 -1.36 -5.88 -2.59
C GLY A 69 -2.10 -4.66 -3.12
N VAL A 70 -2.82 -3.95 -2.25
CA VAL A 70 -3.66 -2.81 -2.67
C VAL A 70 -2.84 -1.69 -3.36
N HIS A 71 -1.56 -1.54 -3.01
CA HIS A 71 -0.67 -0.55 -3.59
C HIS A 71 -0.24 -0.87 -5.04
N VAL A 72 -0.32 -2.15 -5.45
CA VAL A 72 0.00 -2.60 -6.83
C VAL A 72 -0.90 -1.91 -7.84
N VAL A 73 -2.18 -1.77 -7.53
CA VAL A 73 -3.17 -1.10 -8.39
C VAL A 73 -2.68 0.28 -8.78
N ARG A 74 -2.28 1.09 -7.79
CA ARG A 74 -1.86 2.46 -8.03
C ARG A 74 -0.60 2.51 -8.89
N GLN A 75 0.35 1.59 -8.66
CA GLN A 75 1.56 1.49 -9.46
C GLN A 75 1.25 1.10 -10.91
N THR A 76 0.43 0.07 -11.11
CA THR A 76 0.03 -0.43 -12.44
C THR A 76 -0.76 0.61 -13.23
N LEU A 77 -1.70 1.31 -12.59
CA LEU A 77 -2.47 2.40 -13.22
C LEU A 77 -1.55 3.57 -13.62
N SER A 78 -0.56 3.89 -12.79
CA SER A 78 0.38 4.98 -13.09
C SER A 78 1.32 4.65 -14.25
N THR A 79 1.69 3.38 -14.42
CA THR A 79 2.58 2.92 -15.50
C THR A 79 1.85 2.49 -16.76
N GLY A 80 0.51 2.43 -16.74
CA GLY A 80 -0.31 2.00 -17.89
C GLY A 80 -0.18 0.51 -18.21
N GLY A 81 0.17 -0.32 -17.23
CA GLY A 81 0.35 -1.76 -17.41
C GLY A 81 -0.89 -2.60 -17.09
N CYS A 82 -0.76 -3.93 -17.22
CA CYS A 82 -1.76 -4.88 -16.75
C CYS A 82 -1.33 -5.50 -15.41
N LEU A 83 -2.30 -5.94 -14.60
CA LEU A 83 -1.99 -6.72 -13.40
C LEU A 83 -1.40 -8.08 -13.81
N PRO A 84 -0.30 -8.51 -13.18
CA PRO A 84 0.33 -9.78 -13.49
C PRO A 84 -0.59 -10.93 -13.08
N ARG A 85 -0.79 -11.92 -13.95
CA ARG A 85 -1.63 -13.09 -13.65
C ARG A 85 -0.75 -14.28 -13.32
N TRP A 86 -0.82 -14.72 -12.07
CA TRP A 86 -0.08 -15.87 -11.55
C TRP A 86 -1.01 -16.78 -10.75
N ASP A 87 -0.54 -18.00 -10.50
CA ASP A 87 -1.12 -18.96 -9.57
C ASP A 87 -0.78 -18.66 -8.10
N PHE A 88 -0.11 -17.52 -7.85
CA PHE A 88 0.26 -17.05 -6.52
C PHE A 88 -0.12 -15.57 -6.30
N PRO A 89 -0.35 -15.16 -5.04
CA PRO A 89 -0.61 -13.76 -4.70
C PRO A 89 0.59 -12.84 -5.01
N VAL A 90 0.31 -11.61 -5.45
CA VAL A 90 1.34 -10.59 -5.75
C VAL A 90 1.18 -9.39 -4.83
N TYR A 91 2.07 -9.25 -3.86
CA TYR A 91 2.07 -8.12 -2.94
C TYR A 91 2.63 -6.86 -3.59
N ALA A 92 3.77 -6.94 -4.26
CA ALA A 92 4.53 -5.80 -4.81
C ALA A 92 5.12 -6.16 -6.19
N LEU A 93 5.54 -5.14 -6.95
CA LEU A 93 6.07 -5.31 -8.31
C LEU A 93 7.59 -5.13 -8.41
N ASN A 94 8.32 -5.11 -7.29
CA ASN A 94 9.74 -4.77 -7.26
C ASN A 94 10.67 -5.84 -7.84
N LEU A 95 10.22 -7.09 -7.97
CA LEU A 95 10.94 -8.16 -8.68
C LEU A 95 10.28 -8.54 -10.01
N THR A 96 9.49 -7.63 -10.61
CA THR A 96 8.89 -7.86 -11.93
C THR A 96 9.95 -8.19 -12.97
N GLY A 97 9.82 -9.35 -13.62
CA GLY A 97 10.76 -9.84 -14.63
C GLY A 97 11.99 -10.56 -14.06
N ALA A 98 12.15 -10.63 -12.74
CA ALA A 98 13.21 -11.40 -12.12
C ALA A 98 12.88 -12.90 -12.17
N CYS A 99 13.78 -13.68 -12.76
CA CYS A 99 13.82 -15.14 -12.64
C CYS A 99 15.00 -15.55 -11.78
N VAL A 100 14.73 -16.18 -10.64
CA VAL A 100 15.71 -16.50 -9.61
C VAL A 100 15.97 -18.00 -9.57
N CYS A 101 17.22 -18.41 -9.51
CA CYS A 101 17.60 -19.80 -9.27
C CYS A 101 18.32 -19.92 -7.91
N PHE A 102 18.14 -21.04 -7.21
CA PHE A 102 18.81 -21.31 -5.95
C PHE A 102 19.89 -22.39 -6.12
N THR A 103 21.05 -22.17 -5.50
CA THR A 103 22.11 -23.18 -5.34
C THR A 103 22.57 -23.20 -3.89
N GLY A 104 22.97 -24.36 -3.38
CA GLY A 104 23.53 -24.46 -2.03
C GLY A 104 22.59 -24.26 -0.83
N LEU A 105 21.31 -23.91 -1.04
CA LEU A 105 20.35 -23.65 0.03
C LEU A 105 19.57 -24.92 0.44
N SER A 106 19.19 -25.02 1.71
CA SER A 106 18.27 -26.05 2.21
C SER A 106 16.87 -25.91 1.59
N LEU A 107 16.13 -27.01 1.47
CA LEU A 107 14.77 -27.01 0.90
C LEU A 107 13.83 -26.05 1.65
N GLN A 108 13.89 -26.04 2.98
CA GLN A 108 13.09 -25.13 3.81
C GLN A 108 13.35 -23.66 3.46
N LYS A 109 14.63 -23.26 3.40
CA LYS A 109 15.02 -21.88 3.07
C LYS A 109 14.62 -21.50 1.64
N ARG A 110 14.69 -22.44 0.68
CA ARG A 110 14.23 -22.22 -0.70
C ARG A 110 12.73 -21.92 -0.76
N GLU A 111 11.90 -22.69 -0.06
CA GLU A 111 10.45 -22.46 -0.05
C GLU A 111 10.07 -21.14 0.63
N GLU A 112 10.71 -20.80 1.75
CA GLU A 112 10.51 -19.51 2.43
C GLU A 112 10.85 -18.31 1.52
N LEU A 113 11.99 -18.37 0.82
CA LEU A 113 12.43 -17.32 -0.10
C LEU A 113 11.57 -17.27 -1.37
N LYS A 114 11.18 -18.43 -1.90
CA LYS A 114 10.28 -18.54 -3.06
C LYS A 114 8.96 -17.83 -2.82
N VAL A 115 8.36 -17.99 -1.64
CA VAL A 115 7.13 -17.27 -1.27
C VAL A 115 7.33 -15.75 -1.34
N LYS A 116 8.45 -15.23 -0.80
CA LYS A 116 8.76 -13.79 -0.86
C LYS A 116 9.01 -13.31 -2.29
N ILE A 117 9.75 -14.07 -3.09
CA ILE A 117 10.01 -13.75 -4.51
C ILE A 117 8.68 -13.66 -5.28
N ASN A 118 7.81 -14.65 -5.11
CA ASN A 118 6.49 -14.69 -5.75
C ASN A 118 5.63 -13.49 -5.31
N TYR A 119 5.60 -13.17 -4.03
CA TYR A 119 4.89 -11.98 -3.53
C TYR A 119 5.45 -10.67 -4.10
N MET A 120 6.71 -10.63 -4.54
CA MET A 120 7.32 -9.45 -5.16
C MET A 120 7.25 -9.48 -6.69
N ASN A 121 6.42 -10.35 -7.28
CA ASN A 121 6.23 -10.52 -8.73
C ASN A 121 7.45 -11.10 -9.48
N GLY A 122 8.34 -11.80 -8.77
CA GLY A 122 9.40 -12.61 -9.36
C GLY A 122 8.99 -14.08 -9.51
N VAL A 123 9.78 -14.84 -10.26
CA VAL A 123 9.58 -16.30 -10.44
C VAL A 123 10.84 -17.07 -10.06
N VAL A 124 10.66 -18.29 -9.55
CA VAL A 124 11.76 -19.19 -9.22
C VAL A 124 11.90 -20.27 -10.28
N SER A 125 13.10 -20.39 -10.85
CA SER A 125 13.46 -21.48 -11.75
C SER A 125 14.04 -22.66 -10.94
N PRO A 126 13.61 -23.91 -11.19
CA PRO A 126 14.15 -25.09 -10.52
C PRO A 126 15.57 -25.42 -10.98
N SER A 127 15.97 -24.94 -12.15
CA SER A 127 17.28 -25.17 -12.76
C SER A 127 17.85 -23.89 -13.35
N LEU A 128 19.17 -23.89 -13.55
CA LEU A 128 19.90 -22.79 -14.15
C LEU A 128 19.68 -22.80 -15.67
N THR A 129 18.91 -21.84 -16.17
CA THR A 129 18.53 -21.71 -17.58
C THR A 129 18.86 -20.29 -18.07
N GLU A 130 18.84 -20.06 -19.38
CA GLU A 130 19.09 -18.73 -19.97
C GLU A 130 18.09 -17.66 -19.52
N LYS A 131 16.92 -18.06 -19.05
CA LYS A 131 15.90 -17.14 -18.49
C LYS A 131 16.27 -16.64 -17.11
N VAL A 132 17.19 -17.31 -16.40
CA VAL A 132 17.59 -16.95 -15.04
C VAL A 132 18.33 -15.63 -15.08
N THR A 133 17.84 -14.69 -14.27
CA THR A 133 18.37 -13.32 -14.16
C THR A 133 19.27 -13.17 -12.95
N HIS A 134 19.03 -13.92 -11.87
CA HIS A 134 19.76 -13.82 -10.61
C HIS A 134 19.95 -15.22 -10.02
N LEU A 135 21.14 -15.49 -9.50
CA LEU A 135 21.43 -16.71 -8.74
C LEU A 135 21.54 -16.37 -7.26
N VAL A 136 20.85 -17.12 -6.40
CA VAL A 136 20.85 -16.91 -4.95
C VAL A 136 21.52 -18.08 -4.25
N THR A 137 22.49 -17.77 -3.40
CA THR A 137 23.37 -18.76 -2.73
C THR A 137 23.97 -18.21 -1.44
N ASP A 138 24.26 -19.10 -0.48
CA ASP A 138 24.99 -18.77 0.75
C ASP A 138 26.53 -18.78 0.56
N TYR A 139 27.04 -19.26 -0.58
CA TYR A 139 28.47 -19.32 -0.90
C TYR A 139 28.75 -18.93 -2.35
N CYS A 140 30.01 -18.59 -2.64
CA CYS A 140 30.39 -18.17 -3.99
C CYS A 140 30.41 -19.37 -4.96
N ASP A 141 29.45 -19.43 -5.88
CA ASP A 141 29.39 -20.47 -6.91
C ASP A 141 30.25 -20.06 -8.12
N THR A 142 31.28 -20.86 -8.42
CA THR A 142 32.20 -20.60 -9.55
C THR A 142 31.51 -20.76 -10.91
N GLU A 143 30.48 -21.60 -11.00
CA GLU A 143 29.74 -21.83 -12.25
C GLU A 143 28.90 -20.60 -12.62
N ALA A 144 28.34 -19.93 -11.62
CA ALA A 144 27.57 -18.71 -11.78
C ALA A 144 28.42 -17.54 -12.32
N ARG A 145 29.66 -17.43 -11.85
CA ARG A 145 30.62 -16.42 -12.33
C ARG A 145 30.92 -16.60 -13.82
N ARG A 146 30.92 -17.84 -14.31
CA ARG A 146 31.19 -18.16 -15.72
C ARG A 146 30.09 -17.66 -16.66
N MET A 147 28.85 -17.60 -16.19
CA MET A 147 27.70 -17.14 -16.97
C MET A 147 27.41 -15.63 -16.83
N GLY A 148 28.20 -14.90 -16.04
CA GLY A 148 28.01 -13.46 -15.85
C GLY A 148 26.72 -13.08 -15.12
N LEU A 149 26.07 -14.05 -14.44
CA LEU A 149 24.85 -13.80 -13.68
C LEU A 149 25.15 -13.10 -12.35
N PRO A 150 24.34 -12.10 -11.94
CA PRO A 150 24.38 -11.56 -10.59
C PRO A 150 24.22 -12.65 -9.53
N ILE A 151 25.20 -12.76 -8.64
CA ILE A 151 25.18 -13.68 -7.49
C ILE A 151 24.72 -12.90 -6.26
N MET A 152 23.55 -13.26 -5.74
CA MET A 152 22.91 -12.58 -4.62
C MET A 152 22.89 -13.48 -3.38
N SER A 153 22.95 -12.87 -2.20
CA SER A 153 22.73 -13.59 -0.95
C SER A 153 21.22 -13.73 -0.67
N PRO A 154 20.80 -14.69 0.17
CA PRO A 154 19.41 -14.74 0.64
C PRO A 154 18.94 -13.47 1.34
N LEU A 155 19.85 -12.69 1.92
CA LEU A 155 19.52 -11.42 2.58
C LEU A 155 18.93 -10.41 1.58
N TRP A 156 19.41 -10.39 0.34
CA TRP A 156 18.87 -9.50 -0.69
C TRP A 156 17.35 -9.65 -0.87
N ILE A 157 16.84 -10.89 -0.86
CA ILE A 157 15.39 -11.16 -0.97
C ILE A 157 14.66 -10.66 0.29
N ASN A 158 15.25 -10.89 1.47
CA ASN A 158 14.65 -10.45 2.74
C ASN A 158 14.57 -8.93 2.82
N GLU A 159 15.65 -8.23 2.49
CA GLU A 159 15.72 -6.77 2.46
C GLU A 159 14.76 -6.20 1.41
N ALA A 160 14.69 -6.79 0.22
CA ALA A 160 13.72 -6.41 -0.81
C ALA A 160 12.27 -6.56 -0.32
N TRP A 161 11.99 -7.63 0.43
CA TRP A 161 10.67 -7.88 1.02
C TRP A 161 10.32 -6.90 2.14
N GLU A 162 11.28 -6.58 3.01
CA GLU A 162 11.12 -5.58 4.06
C GLU A 162 10.86 -4.19 3.47
N ALA A 163 11.63 -3.81 2.45
CA ALA A 163 11.44 -2.55 1.73
C ALA A 163 10.06 -2.48 1.05
N ALA A 164 9.59 -3.58 0.43
CA ALA A 164 8.27 -3.63 -0.19
C ALA A 164 7.14 -3.45 0.84
N GLN A 165 7.25 -4.08 2.02
CA GLN A 165 6.29 -3.91 3.11
C GLN A 165 6.30 -2.49 3.69
N ALA A 166 7.48 -1.90 3.88
CA ALA A 166 7.61 -0.52 4.35
C ALA A 166 6.98 0.47 3.36
N PHE A 167 7.30 0.33 2.07
CA PHE A 167 6.72 1.16 1.00
C PHE A 167 5.20 1.03 0.92
N SER A 168 4.65 -0.18 1.10
CA SER A 168 3.21 -0.39 1.13
C SER A 168 2.55 0.34 2.29
N LEU A 169 3.10 0.24 3.52
CA LEU A 169 2.57 0.93 4.69
C LEU A 169 2.58 2.46 4.53
N GLU A 170 3.63 3.01 3.94
CA GLU A 170 3.71 4.45 3.62
C GLU A 170 2.69 4.90 2.55
N ASN A 171 2.27 4.01 1.66
CA ASN A 171 1.28 4.32 0.62
C ASN A 171 -0.16 3.95 1.00
N LEU A 172 -0.35 3.18 2.08
CA LEU A 172 -1.62 2.92 2.75
C LEU A 172 -2.06 4.07 3.67
N LEU A 173 -1.20 5.08 3.82
CA LEU A 173 -1.45 6.27 4.62
C LEU A 173 -2.58 7.11 4.01
N ILE A 174 -3.79 6.90 4.51
CA ILE A 174 -5.00 7.58 4.04
C ILE A 174 -4.98 9.09 4.31
N PHE A 175 -4.29 9.54 5.37
CA PHE A 175 -4.23 10.95 5.71
C PHE A 175 -2.95 11.60 5.19
N LEU A 176 -2.88 12.07 3.96
CA LEU A 176 -1.81 13.03 3.58
C LEU A 176 -2.16 14.47 4.00
N LYS A 177 -2.63 14.63 5.25
CA LYS A 177 -3.31 15.84 5.76
C LYS A 177 -2.65 16.31 7.06
N VAL A 178 -2.47 17.62 7.21
CA VAL A 178 -2.13 18.22 8.51
C VAL A 178 -3.43 18.52 9.26
N ILE A 179 -3.63 17.85 10.40
CA ILE A 179 -4.87 17.86 11.15
C ILE A 179 -4.60 18.39 12.56
N THR A 180 -5.47 19.27 13.05
CA THR A 180 -5.45 19.72 14.45
C THR A 180 -6.77 19.36 15.13
N ALA A 181 -6.79 19.37 16.46
CA ALA A 181 -8.01 19.15 17.23
C ALA A 181 -8.27 20.30 18.21
N THR A 182 -9.55 20.52 18.54
CA THR A 182 -10.00 21.48 19.54
C THR A 182 -11.10 20.89 20.41
N GLY A 183 -11.17 21.33 21.67
CA GLY A 183 -12.19 20.85 22.61
C GLY A 183 -12.01 19.40 23.09
N VAL A 184 -10.89 18.76 22.74
CA VAL A 184 -10.44 17.44 23.21
C VAL A 184 -9.16 17.59 24.03
N GLY A 185 -9.07 16.89 25.16
CA GLY A 185 -7.95 17.00 26.11
C GLY A 185 -7.51 15.63 26.62
N GLY A 186 -6.39 15.59 27.34
CA GLY A 186 -5.89 14.35 27.96
C GLY A 186 -5.62 13.21 26.97
N SER A 187 -6.03 12.00 27.35
CA SER A 187 -5.84 10.76 26.58
C SER A 187 -6.51 10.79 25.20
N GLU A 188 -7.71 11.36 25.09
CA GLU A 188 -8.43 11.43 23.82
C GLU A 188 -7.66 12.20 22.74
N ARG A 189 -6.96 13.27 23.13
CA ARG A 189 -6.11 14.03 22.22
C ARG A 189 -4.89 13.22 21.76
N MET A 190 -4.30 12.43 22.65
CA MET A 190 -3.19 11.54 22.31
C MET A 190 -3.64 10.42 21.37
N ASP A 191 -4.81 9.84 21.59
CA ASP A 191 -5.38 8.81 20.72
C ASP A 191 -5.67 9.35 19.32
N ILE A 192 -6.25 10.56 19.24
CA ILE A 192 -6.47 11.24 17.95
C ILE A 192 -5.14 11.51 17.23
N ALA A 193 -4.15 12.05 17.93
CA ALA A 193 -2.83 12.31 17.35
C ALA A 193 -2.19 11.03 16.82
N ARG A 194 -2.19 9.96 17.63
CA ARG A 194 -1.68 8.65 17.26
C ARG A 194 -2.42 8.04 16.08
N LEU A 195 -3.75 8.12 16.06
CA LEU A 195 -4.56 7.63 14.93
C LEU A 195 -4.23 8.37 13.64
N ILE A 196 -4.04 9.68 13.70
CA ILE A 196 -3.65 10.49 12.54
C ILE A 196 -2.26 10.09 12.05
N GLU A 197 -1.27 10.03 12.95
CA GLU A 197 0.13 9.72 12.63
C GLU A 197 0.32 8.29 12.11
N LEU A 198 -0.35 7.29 12.71
CA LEU A 198 -0.31 5.90 12.24
C LEU A 198 -0.94 5.70 10.87
N ASN A 199 -1.83 6.61 10.47
CA ASN A 199 -2.48 6.60 9.15
C ASN A 199 -1.90 7.71 8.24
N GLY A 200 -0.73 8.24 8.62
CA GLY A 200 0.18 9.06 7.83
C GLY A 200 -0.13 10.54 7.73
N GLY A 201 -1.09 11.00 8.53
CA GLY A 201 -1.33 12.41 8.73
C GLY A 201 -0.34 13.01 9.71
N ARG A 202 -0.23 14.33 9.67
CA ARG A 202 0.54 15.09 10.66
C ARG A 202 -0.43 15.71 11.66
N PHE A 203 -0.37 15.28 12.92
CA PHE A 203 -1.08 16.00 13.96
C PHE A 203 -0.31 17.28 14.32
N SER A 204 -1.01 18.42 14.40
CA SER A 204 -0.41 19.68 14.85
C SER A 204 -1.13 20.23 16.08
N GLY A 205 -0.35 20.59 17.09
CA GLY A 205 -0.85 21.26 18.28
C GLY A 205 -1.44 22.64 17.99
N ASP A 206 -0.89 23.31 16.98
CA ASP A 206 -1.30 24.63 16.52
C ASP A 206 -2.17 24.56 15.26
N MET A 207 -2.92 25.62 14.99
CA MET A 207 -3.73 25.73 13.78
C MET A 207 -3.20 26.88 12.92
N LYS A 208 -2.47 26.55 11.87
CA LYS A 208 -1.91 27.52 10.90
C LYS A 208 -2.68 27.47 9.59
N ARG A 209 -3.06 28.63 9.04
CA ARG A 209 -3.90 28.74 7.83
C ARG A 209 -3.30 28.09 6.58
N SER A 210 -1.99 28.19 6.40
CA SER A 210 -1.27 27.70 5.21
C SER A 210 -0.91 26.20 5.27
N GLU A 211 -0.88 25.62 6.47
CA GLU A 211 -0.46 24.23 6.67
C GLU A 211 -1.64 23.32 7.03
N CYS A 212 -2.57 23.80 7.87
CA CYS A 212 -3.66 22.99 8.41
C CYS A 212 -4.75 22.77 7.36
N THR A 213 -5.11 21.51 7.16
CA THR A 213 -6.13 21.11 6.20
C THR A 213 -7.47 20.82 6.89
N HIS A 214 -7.43 20.21 8.09
CA HIS A 214 -8.62 19.78 8.83
C HIS A 214 -8.52 20.16 10.30
N LEU A 215 -9.66 20.57 10.86
CA LEU A 215 -9.87 20.76 12.28
C LEU A 215 -10.88 19.72 12.77
N ILE A 216 -10.45 18.86 13.68
CA ILE A 216 -11.34 17.98 14.44
C ILE A 216 -11.99 18.80 15.57
N ALA A 217 -13.32 18.95 15.50
CA ALA A 217 -14.11 19.69 16.47
C ALA A 217 -15.49 19.02 16.65
N ASP A 218 -15.66 18.29 17.76
CA ASP A 218 -16.99 17.72 18.11
C ASP A 218 -17.96 18.77 18.66
N LYS A 219 -17.42 19.89 19.15
CA LYS A 219 -18.19 21.02 19.66
C LYS A 219 -17.92 22.25 18.81
N THR A 220 -18.98 22.98 18.47
CA THR A 220 -18.94 24.18 17.61
C THR A 220 -18.51 25.44 18.38
N ARG A 221 -17.44 25.34 19.17
CA ARG A 221 -16.99 26.42 20.07
C ARG A 221 -15.47 26.48 20.16
N GLY A 222 -14.96 27.63 20.59
CA GLY A 222 -13.53 27.87 20.80
C GLY A 222 -12.86 28.66 19.66
N VAL A 223 -11.67 29.19 19.96
CA VAL A 223 -10.91 30.10 19.08
C VAL A 223 -10.54 29.41 17.76
N LYS A 224 -10.09 28.15 17.81
CA LYS A 224 -9.77 27.36 16.60
C LYS A 224 -10.99 27.16 15.70
N PHE A 225 -12.16 26.84 16.27
CA PHE A 225 -13.38 26.66 15.47
C PHE A 225 -13.78 27.95 14.74
N LYS A 226 -13.77 29.09 15.44
CA LYS A 226 -14.09 30.41 14.85
C LYS A 226 -13.11 30.75 13.72
N LYS A 227 -11.80 30.56 13.94
CA LYS A 227 -10.77 30.84 12.94
C LYS A 227 -10.85 29.92 11.72
N ALA A 228 -11.14 28.63 11.90
CA ALA A 228 -11.33 27.71 10.79
C ALA A 228 -12.53 28.11 9.92
N ARG A 229 -13.64 28.55 10.54
CA ARG A 229 -14.81 29.11 9.83
C ARG A 229 -14.47 30.38 9.06
N GLU A 230 -13.74 31.30 9.69
CA GLU A 230 -13.32 32.57 9.10
C GLU A 230 -12.40 32.36 7.88
N TRP A 231 -11.43 31.44 8.00
CA TRP A 231 -10.46 31.21 6.92
C TRP A 231 -11.05 30.49 5.72
N ASN A 232 -12.10 29.70 5.91
CA ASN A 232 -12.81 28.89 4.90
C ASN A 232 -11.92 27.94 4.06
N THR A 233 -10.62 27.86 4.36
CA THR A 233 -9.66 26.93 3.75
C THR A 233 -9.48 25.65 4.57
N ILE A 234 -9.91 25.65 5.84
CA ILE A 234 -9.80 24.51 6.75
C ILE A 234 -11.15 23.81 6.85
N LYS A 235 -11.17 22.49 6.59
CA LYS A 235 -12.37 21.66 6.75
C LYS A 235 -12.60 21.36 8.22
N ILE A 236 -13.84 21.50 8.69
CA ILE A 236 -14.20 21.21 10.08
C ILE A 236 -14.94 19.88 10.10
N VAL A 237 -14.39 18.91 10.83
CA VAL A 237 -14.89 17.53 10.89
C VAL A 237 -15.03 17.08 12.34
N ARG A 238 -15.84 16.04 12.58
CA ARG A 238 -15.97 15.41 13.91
C ARG A 238 -14.91 14.32 14.12
N SER A 239 -14.64 13.95 15.36
CA SER A 239 -13.72 12.84 15.68
C SER A 239 -14.22 11.50 15.11
N SER A 240 -15.54 11.34 14.98
CA SER A 240 -16.16 10.19 14.32
C SER A 240 -15.78 10.06 12.85
N TRP A 241 -15.53 11.17 12.14
CA TRP A 241 -15.05 11.13 10.76
C TRP A 241 -13.66 10.51 10.67
N LEU A 242 -12.75 10.87 11.59
CA LEU A 242 -11.40 10.30 11.66
C LEU A 242 -11.49 8.78 11.90
N ARG A 243 -12.24 8.37 12.94
CA ARG A 243 -12.39 6.96 13.29
C ARG A 243 -13.02 6.15 12.16
N LYS A 244 -14.10 6.67 11.56
CA LYS A 244 -14.78 6.00 10.44
C LYS A 244 -13.90 5.94 9.20
N SER A 245 -13.08 6.96 8.93
CA SER A 245 -12.13 6.96 7.81
C SER A 245 -11.03 5.92 8.01
N VAL A 246 -10.50 5.81 9.24
CA VAL A 246 -9.53 4.75 9.60
C VAL A 246 -10.16 3.37 9.45
N ILE A 247 -11.37 3.16 9.98
CA ILE A 247 -12.09 1.88 9.86
C ILE A 247 -12.40 1.55 8.40
N ALA A 248 -12.78 2.54 7.60
CA ALA A 248 -13.08 2.37 6.18
C ALA A 248 -11.83 2.17 5.32
N GLY A 249 -10.64 2.47 5.84
CA GLY A 249 -9.39 2.40 5.08
C GLY A 249 -9.26 3.49 4.00
N TYR A 250 -10.02 4.59 4.10
CA TYR A 250 -9.90 5.78 3.26
C TYR A 250 -10.50 7.03 3.91
N VAL A 251 -10.13 8.21 3.42
CA VAL A 251 -10.68 9.47 3.93
C VAL A 251 -12.11 9.66 3.46
N LEU A 252 -13.07 9.63 4.39
CA LEU A 252 -14.47 9.86 4.09
C LEU A 252 -14.75 11.32 3.68
N PRO A 253 -15.87 11.60 2.99
CA PRO A 253 -16.29 12.98 2.71
C PRO A 253 -16.47 13.82 4.00
N GLU A 254 -15.98 15.07 3.99
CA GLU A 254 -16.00 15.99 5.13
C GLU A 254 -17.36 16.72 5.30
N ARG A 255 -18.48 15.97 5.31
CA ARG A 255 -19.83 16.52 5.48
C ARG A 255 -20.13 17.02 6.89
#